data_AF-A0A0B6Z6Z6-F1
#
_entry.id   AF-A0A0B6Z6Z6-F1
#
_cell.length_a   1.000
_cell.length_b   1.000
_cell.length_c   1.000
_cell.angle_alpha   90.00
_cell.angle_beta   90.00
_cell.angle_gamma   90.00
#
_symmetry.space_group_name_H-M   'P 1'
#
loop_
_entity.id
_entity.type
_entity.pdbx_description
1 polymer ?
#
loop_
_entity_poly.entity_id
_entity_poly.type
_entity_poly.pdbx_seq_one_letter_code
_entity_poly.pdbx_strand_id
1 'polypeptide(L)'
;MHFHLREVIFVTFNKSKSTTGEDQRSLHRLSYDFLERYLYLILYNAYLHMEKNRQFQCSFSRWMTEVAAPAGVYELLDNLGFFTLESAPSEYSRIKNRILDRHHKFPFTGCFA
;
A
#
# COMPACT_ATOMS: atom_id res chain seq x y z
N MET A 1 -6.57 -22.87 2.98
CA MET A 1 -7.38 -21.64 3.15
C MET A 1 -6.74 -20.55 2.31
N HIS A 2 -7.48 -19.92 1.40
CA HIS A 2 -7.00 -18.72 0.71
C HIS A 2 -7.34 -17.52 1.58
N PHE A 3 -6.34 -16.95 2.25
CA PHE A 3 -6.54 -15.70 2.99
C PHE A 3 -6.66 -14.56 1.98
N HIS A 4 -7.71 -13.75 2.11
CA HIS A 4 -7.80 -12.51 1.35
C HIS A 4 -6.72 -11.53 1.85
N LEU A 5 -6.14 -10.72 0.96
CA LEU A 5 -5.07 -9.79 1.34
C LEU A 5 -5.48 -8.87 2.50
N ARG A 6 -6.77 -8.50 2.59
CA ARG A 6 -7.34 -7.75 3.71
C ARG A 6 -7.18 -8.47 5.06
N GLU A 7 -7.41 -9.78 5.09
CA GLU A 7 -7.25 -10.61 6.29
C GLU A 7 -5.78 -10.74 6.65
N VAL A 8 -4.91 -10.92 5.66
CA VAL A 8 -3.45 -10.97 5.87
C VAL A 8 -2.95 -9.67 6.51
N ILE A 9 -3.36 -8.50 6.00
CA ILE A 9 -3.02 -7.18 6.58
C ILE A 9 -3.45 -7.14 8.06
N PHE A 10 -4.72 -7.48 8.33
CA PHE A 10 -5.28 -7.41 9.67
C PHE A 10 -4.58 -8.36 10.66
N VAL A 11 -4.34 -9.60 10.26
CA VAL A 11 -3.66 -10.60 11.09
C VAL A 11 -2.20 -10.19 11.34
N THR A 12 -1.48 -9.74 10.32
CA THR A 12 -0.08 -9.28 10.48
C THR A 12 0.01 -8.08 11.42
N PHE A 13 -0.89 -7.11 11.30
CA PHE A 13 -0.96 -5.96 12.19
C PHE A 13 -1.29 -6.33 13.64
N ASN A 14 -2.27 -7.21 13.86
CA ASN A 14 -2.58 -7.65 15.23
C ASN A 14 -1.45 -8.47 15.83
N LYS A 15 -0.77 -9.30 15.02
CA LYS A 15 0.40 -10.04 15.48
C LYS A 15 1.49 -9.08 15.95
N SER A 16 1.76 -7.99 15.23
CA SER A 16 2.75 -7.00 15.66
C SER A 16 2.39 -6.36 17.00
N LYS A 17 1.11 -6.18 17.33
CA LYS A 17 0.69 -5.67 18.65
C LYS A 17 0.98 -6.64 19.81
N SER A 18 1.03 -7.94 19.55
CA SER A 18 1.31 -8.98 20.54
C SER A 18 2.78 -9.42 20.61
N THR A 19 3.60 -8.97 19.65
CA THR A 19 5.04 -9.27 19.58
C THR A 19 5.84 -8.11 20.18
N THR A 20 7.00 -8.42 20.74
CA THR A 20 7.94 -7.42 21.29
C THR A 20 9.31 -7.53 20.62
N GLY A 21 10.07 -6.43 20.58
CA GLY A 21 11.44 -6.42 20.04
C GLY A 21 11.51 -6.17 18.53
N GLU A 22 12.57 -6.62 17.87
CA GLU A 22 12.80 -6.37 16.44
C GLU A 22 11.70 -6.99 15.55
N ASP A 23 11.16 -8.14 15.96
CA ASP A 23 10.06 -8.81 15.25
C ASP A 23 8.76 -8.00 15.26
N GLN A 24 8.53 -7.19 16.29
CA GLN A 24 7.37 -6.29 16.33
C GLN A 24 7.45 -5.27 15.20
N ARG A 25 8.61 -4.62 15.08
CA ARG A 25 8.86 -3.57 14.10
C ARG A 25 8.77 -4.12 12.67
N SER A 26 9.36 -5.29 12.43
CA SER A 26 9.31 -5.95 11.12
C SER A 26 7.89 -6.38 10.71
N LEU A 27 7.11 -6.94 11.63
CA LEU A 27 5.70 -7.30 11.39
C LEU A 27 4.83 -6.07 11.17
N HIS A 28 5.05 -5.01 11.94
CA HIS A 28 4.30 -3.77 11.79
C HIS A 28 4.55 -3.15 10.41
N ARG A 29 5.82 -3.05 10.00
CA ARG A 29 6.19 -2.64 8.63
C ARG A 29 5.53 -3.52 7.57
N LEU A 30 5.59 -4.84 7.75
CA LEU A 30 5.02 -5.79 6.79
C LEU A 30 3.51 -5.58 6.60
N SER A 31 2.78 -5.24 7.66
CA SER A 31 1.35 -4.91 7.56
C SER A 31 1.10 -3.68 6.66
N TYR A 32 1.98 -2.69 6.74
CA TYR A 32 1.96 -1.49 5.90
C TYR A 32 2.34 -1.76 4.45
N ASP A 33 3.34 -2.60 4.20
CA ASP A 33 3.71 -3.03 2.84
C ASP A 33 2.55 -3.81 2.16
N PHE A 34 1.83 -4.65 2.92
CA PHE A 34 0.63 -5.30 2.40
C PHE A 34 -0.52 -4.33 2.15
N LEU A 35 -0.71 -3.32 3.00
CA LEU A 35 -1.72 -2.27 2.81
C LEU A 35 -1.43 -1.46 1.54
N GLU A 36 -0.19 -1.05 1.33
CA GLU A 36 0.23 -0.34 0.11
C GLU A 36 -0.06 -1.18 -1.14
N ARG A 37 0.32 -2.47 -1.12
CA ARG A 37 0.01 -3.39 -2.23
C ARG A 37 -1.49 -3.51 -2.47
N TYR A 38 -2.30 -3.58 -1.41
CA TYR A 38 -3.75 -3.66 -1.53
C TYR A 38 -4.34 -2.40 -2.18
N LEU A 39 -3.84 -1.21 -1.83
CA LEU A 39 -4.24 0.03 -2.46
C LEU A 39 -3.92 0.04 -3.96
N TYR A 40 -2.74 -0.43 -4.37
CA TYR A 40 -2.40 -0.56 -5.78
C TYR A 40 -3.29 -1.54 -6.54
N LEU A 41 -3.75 -2.63 -5.91
CA LEU A 41 -4.71 -3.54 -6.54
C LEU A 41 -6.08 -2.88 -6.75
N ILE A 42 -6.52 -2.04 -5.80
CA ILE A 42 -7.75 -1.25 -5.95
C ILE A 42 -7.60 -0.23 -7.09
N LEU A 43 -6.48 0.50 -7.13
CA LEU A 43 -6.18 1.47 -8.18
C LEU A 43 -6.10 0.81 -9.56
N TYR A 44 -5.45 -0.36 -9.65
CA TYR A 44 -5.38 -1.12 -10.89
C TYR A 44 -6.75 -1.63 -11.32
N ASN A 45 -7.58 -2.10 -10.39
CA ASN A 45 -8.97 -2.48 -10.70
C ASN A 45 -9.78 -1.28 -11.24
N ALA A 46 -9.66 -0.10 -10.62
CA ALA A 46 -10.29 1.12 -11.10
C ALA A 46 -9.80 1.49 -12.51
N TYR A 47 -8.48 1.45 -12.74
CA TYR A 47 -7.86 1.64 -14.06
C TYR A 47 -8.46 0.70 -15.11
N LEU A 48 -8.57 -0.60 -14.81
CA LEU A 48 -9.14 -1.58 -15.75
C LEU A 48 -10.57 -1.21 -16.14
N HIS A 49 -11.41 -0.79 -15.20
CA HIS A 49 -12.78 -0.39 -15.48
C HIS A 49 -12.88 0.88 -16.34
N MET A 50 -12.00 1.85 -16.12
CA MET A 50 -11.98 3.11 -16.88
C MET A 50 -11.41 2.94 -18.29
N GLU A 51 -10.28 2.25 -18.42
CA GLU A 51 -9.57 2.10 -19.70
C GLU A 51 -10.09 0.97 -20.58
N LYS A 52 -10.93 0.05 -20.05
CA LYS A 52 -11.57 -1.01 -20.85
C LYS A 52 -12.32 -0.46 -22.07
N ASN A 53 -13.07 0.65 -21.90
CA ASN A 53 -13.82 1.26 -23.00
C ASN A 53 -12.92 2.04 -23.97
N ARG A 54 -11.70 2.39 -23.54
CA ARG A 54 -10.69 3.10 -24.32
C ARG A 54 -9.65 2.15 -24.92
N GLN A 55 -9.88 0.84 -24.85
CA GLN A 55 -8.99 -0.19 -25.37
C GLN A 55 -7.55 -0.09 -24.81
N PHE A 56 -7.39 0.36 -23.55
CA PHE A 56 -6.09 0.48 -22.90
C PHE A 56 -5.08 1.38 -23.63
N GLN A 57 -5.56 2.46 -24.27
CA GLN A 57 -4.69 3.46 -24.90
C GLN A 57 -3.78 4.19 -23.90
N CYS A 58 -4.23 4.35 -22.65
CA CYS A 58 -3.42 4.85 -21.56
C CYS A 58 -2.83 3.69 -20.76
N SER A 59 -1.50 3.67 -20.55
CA SER A 59 -0.88 2.68 -19.65
C SER A 59 -1.23 2.96 -18.19
N PHE A 60 -1.13 1.97 -17.32
CA PHE A 60 -1.40 2.16 -15.89
C PHE A 60 -0.49 3.24 -15.26
N SER A 61 0.80 3.28 -15.63
CA SER A 61 1.74 4.32 -15.21
C SER A 61 1.25 5.72 -15.57
N ARG A 62 0.80 5.90 -16.81
CA ARG A 62 0.27 7.16 -17.31
C ARG A 62 -1.06 7.53 -16.67
N TRP A 63 -1.93 6.54 -16.44
CA TRP A 63 -3.19 6.75 -15.71
C TRP A 63 -2.95 7.17 -14.26
N MET A 64 -1.93 6.60 -13.60
CA MET A 64 -1.54 6.99 -12.25
C MET A 64 -1.09 8.45 -12.17
N THR A 65 -0.38 8.96 -13.19
CA THR A 65 0.07 10.36 -13.21
C THR A 65 -1.01 11.33 -13.69
N GLU A 66 -1.80 10.98 -14.72
CA GLU A 66 -2.76 11.89 -15.35
C GLU A 66 -4.16 11.86 -14.70
N VAL A 67 -4.55 10.74 -14.07
CA VAL A 67 -5.90 10.54 -13.52
C VAL A 67 -5.88 10.32 -12.01
N ALA A 68 -5.02 9.43 -11.51
CA ALA A 68 -4.98 9.11 -10.09
C ALA A 68 -4.34 10.22 -9.24
N ALA A 69 -3.26 10.83 -9.73
CA ALA A 69 -2.57 11.90 -9.01
C ALA A 69 -3.47 13.12 -8.73
N PRO A 70 -4.22 13.68 -9.72
CA PRO A 70 -5.17 14.75 -9.44
C PRO A 70 -6.29 14.37 -8.48
N ALA A 71 -6.58 13.07 -8.32
CA ALA A 71 -7.56 12.55 -7.37
C ALA A 71 -7.00 12.38 -5.93
N GLY A 72 -5.76 12.80 -5.67
CA GLY A 72 -5.16 12.77 -4.33
C GLY A 72 -4.53 11.43 -3.94
N VAL A 73 -4.25 10.55 -4.91
CA VAL A 73 -3.79 9.18 -4.63
C VAL A 73 -2.38 9.14 -4.04
N TYR A 74 -1.49 10.06 -4.43
CA TYR A 74 -0.13 10.07 -3.88
C TYR A 74 -0.09 10.61 -2.45
N GLU A 75 -0.98 11.52 -2.09
CA GLU A 75 -1.17 12.01 -0.72
C GLU A 75 -1.68 10.90 0.18
N LEU A 76 -2.62 10.08 -0.32
CA LEU A 76 -3.09 8.89 0.37
C LEU A 76 -1.97 7.86 0.56
N LEU A 77 -1.17 7.59 -0.49
CA LEU A 77 -0.02 6.68 -0.43
C LEU A 77 1.08 7.19 0.51
N ASP A 78 1.30 8.51 0.56
CA ASP A 78 2.26 9.13 1.46
C ASP A 78 1.82 9.06 2.92
N ASN A 79 0.52 9.03 3.22
CA ASN A 79 0.01 8.98 4.59
C ASN A 79 -0.95 7.80 4.80
N LEU A 80 -0.45 6.59 4.54
CA LEU A 80 -1.17 5.36 4.84
C LEU A 80 -1.20 5.17 6.35
N GLY A 81 -2.30 5.49 7.03
CA GLY A 81 -2.45 5.26 8.46
C GLY A 81 -3.63 4.38 8.76
N PHE A 82 -3.55 3.55 9.81
CA PHE A 82 -4.73 2.90 10.36
C PHE A 82 -5.39 3.85 11.39
N PHE A 83 -5.96 4.95 10.91
CA PHE A 83 -6.54 5.99 11.79
C PHE A 83 -7.61 5.44 12.76
N THR A 84 -8.25 4.31 12.43
CA THR A 84 -9.22 3.62 13.29
C THR A 84 -8.60 2.61 14.25
N LEU A 85 -7.36 2.17 14.03
CA LEU A 85 -6.70 1.11 14.82
C LEU A 85 -5.50 1.61 15.63
N GLU A 86 -5.02 2.83 15.36
CA GLU A 86 -3.85 3.45 15.97
C GLU A 86 -4.20 4.83 16.55
N SER A 87 -3.72 5.11 17.76
CA SER A 87 -3.93 6.39 18.45
C SER A 87 -2.96 7.49 17.99
N ALA A 88 -1.91 7.13 17.25
CA ALA A 88 -0.91 8.03 16.71
C ALA A 88 -0.41 7.51 15.35
N PRO A 89 0.07 8.39 14.45
CA PRO A 89 0.61 7.97 13.17
C PRO A 89 1.82 7.04 13.35
N SER A 90 1.81 5.90 12.66
CA SER A 90 2.95 4.98 12.61
C SER A 90 4.14 5.63 11.90
N GLU A 91 5.36 5.24 12.28
CA GLU A 91 6.56 5.54 11.49
C GLU A 91 6.38 5.09 10.04
N TYR A 92 5.77 3.93 9.82
CA TYR A 92 5.54 3.36 8.49
C TYR A 92 4.34 3.96 7.75
N SER A 93 3.63 4.92 8.35
CA SER A 93 2.57 5.62 7.62
C SER A 93 3.11 6.45 6.47
N ARG A 94 4.32 6.99 6.64
CA ARG A 94 5.02 7.75 5.61
C ARG A 94 5.71 6.86 4.60
N ILE A 95 5.48 7.12 3.31
CA ILE A 95 6.10 6.31 2.24
C ILE A 95 7.64 6.35 2.31
N LYS A 96 8.21 7.50 2.66
CA LYS A 96 9.66 7.66 2.85
C LYS A 96 10.23 6.66 3.86
N ASN A 97 9.53 6.44 4.96
CA ASN A 97 10.00 5.58 6.04
C ASN A 97 9.88 4.10 5.64
N ARG A 98 8.81 3.74 4.91
CA ARG A 98 8.67 2.40 4.33
C ARG A 98 9.77 2.09 3.31
N ILE A 99 10.11 3.05 2.45
CA ILE A 99 11.15 2.87 1.41
C ILE A 99 12.54 2.72 2.05
N LEU A 100 12.88 3.56 3.03
CA LEU A 100 14.18 3.50 3.69
C LEU A 100 14.40 2.19 4.44
N ASP A 101 13.36 1.66 5.06
CA ASP A 101 13.41 0.43 5.86
C ASP A 101 13.24 -0.85 5.01
N ARG A 102 13.00 -0.73 3.68
CA ARG A 102 12.85 -1.87 2.76
C ARG A 102 14.19 -2.57 2.50
N HIS A 103 14.50 -3.56 3.34
CA HIS A 103 15.63 -4.48 3.11
C HIS A 103 15.45 -5.42 1.90
N HIS A 104 14.22 -5.67 1.45
CA HIS A 104 13.91 -6.53 0.29
C HIS A 104 13.22 -5.71 -0.81
N LYS A 105 13.69 -5.84 -2.06
CA LYS A 105 12.97 -5.37 -3.24
C LYS A 105 11.70 -6.20 -3.39
N PHE A 106 10.55 -5.64 -3.01
CA PHE A 106 9.28 -6.19 -3.46
C PHE A 106 9.19 -6.09 -4.99
N PRO A 107 8.48 -7.01 -5.65
CA PRO A 107 8.31 -6.99 -7.12
C PRO A 107 7.57 -5.75 -7.63
N PHE A 108 6.97 -4.94 -6.75
CA PHE A 108 6.23 -3.73 -7.11
C PHE A 108 6.34 -2.68 -6.01
N THR A 109 6.97 -1.53 -6.31
CA THR A 109 7.12 -0.39 -5.38
C THR A 109 6.32 0.84 -5.83
N GLY A 110 5.49 0.71 -6.88
CA GLY A 110 4.71 1.82 -7.41
C GLY A 110 5.55 2.98 -7.99
N CYS A 111 6.84 2.75 -8.23
CA CYS A 111 7.68 3.66 -9.00
C CYS A 111 7.36 3.46 -10.48
N PHE A 112 6.65 4.41 -11.08
CA PHE A 112 6.39 4.42 -12.51
C PHE A 112 7.39 5.39 -13.16
N ALA A 113 8.34 4.84 -13.92
CA ALA A 113 9.27 5.61 -14.74
C ALA A 113 8.59 6.09 -16.03
#